data_AF-A0A2A5HZM4-F1
#
_entry.id   AF-A0A2A5HZM4-F1
#
_cell.length_a   1.000
_cell.length_b   1.000
_cell.length_c   1.000
_cell.angle_alpha   90.00
_cell.angle_beta   90.00
_cell.angle_gamma   90.00
#
_symmetry.space_group_name_H-M   'P 1'
#
loop_
_entity.id
_entity.type
_entity.pdbx_description
1 polymer ?
#
loop_
_entity_poly.entity_id
_entity_poly.type
_entity_poly.pdbx_seq_one_letter_code
_entity_poly.pdbx_strand_id
1 'polypeptide(L)'
;MLPCPLSDKQLKATTDDRFLANMSRRVFQAGLKHEMVNEKWPAFELAFRRFDPLYCSMLSDDDIDQFMRSAEIIRHLNKIRSVRHNAAYLRERSLEHKGYGAFISQWPADDVVGLWWELKKHAKQLGGFSGAAFLRMVGKDTFLLTTDVIKGLQMEGVLQKAPTSKKDSELANLAFLQWRQESKRSLCQISKILALSLV
;
A
#
# COMPACT_ATOMS: atom_id res chain seq x y z
N MET A 1 -9.25 7.11 17.76
CA MET A 1 -10.25 7.19 16.66
C MET A 1 -10.03 6.02 15.71
N LEU A 2 -11.11 5.40 15.18
CA LEU A 2 -10.99 4.31 14.20
C LEU A 2 -10.69 4.87 12.80
N PRO A 3 -9.95 4.15 11.94
CA PRO A 3 -9.71 4.59 10.56
C PRO A 3 -11.01 4.56 9.76
N CYS A 4 -11.20 5.53 8.88
CA CYS A 4 -12.31 5.57 7.93
C CYS A 4 -11.74 5.44 6.51
N PRO A 5 -12.19 4.48 5.69
CA PRO A 5 -11.76 4.40 4.31
C PRO A 5 -12.38 5.55 3.51
N LEU A 6 -11.71 5.93 2.42
CA LEU A 6 -12.26 6.85 1.45
C LEU A 6 -13.36 6.15 0.65
N SER A 7 -14.38 6.92 0.25
CA SER A 7 -15.36 6.44 -0.73
C SER A 7 -14.72 6.25 -2.11
N ASP A 8 -15.35 5.44 -2.96
CA ASP A 8 -14.88 5.24 -4.34
C ASP A 8 -14.75 6.56 -5.12
N LYS A 9 -15.65 7.52 -4.87
CA LYS A 9 -15.59 8.86 -5.47
C LYS A 9 -14.33 9.61 -5.05
N GLN A 10 -13.96 9.53 -3.76
CA GLN A 10 -12.75 10.16 -3.24
C GLN A 10 -11.48 9.47 -3.73
N LEU A 11 -11.47 8.13 -3.81
CA LEU A 11 -10.35 7.38 -4.39
C LEU A 11 -10.15 7.77 -5.87
N LYS A 12 -11.22 7.82 -6.67
CA LYS A 12 -11.18 8.26 -8.08
C LYS A 12 -10.71 9.70 -8.25
N ALA A 13 -11.02 10.58 -7.30
CA ALA A 13 -10.59 11.98 -7.32
C ALA A 13 -9.12 12.17 -6.91
N THR A 14 -8.48 11.16 -6.33
CA THR A 14 -7.06 11.21 -5.98
C THR A 14 -6.22 11.08 -7.24
N THR A 15 -5.26 11.98 -7.42
CA THR A 15 -4.41 12.02 -8.61
C THR A 15 -3.33 10.95 -8.57
N ASP A 16 -2.90 10.51 -9.75
CA ASP A 16 -1.91 9.45 -9.93
C ASP A 16 -0.55 9.75 -9.26
N ASP A 17 -0.12 11.01 -9.26
CA ASP A 17 1.11 11.44 -8.61
C ASP A 17 1.04 11.24 -7.07
N ARG A 18 -0.13 11.44 -6.46
CA ARG A 18 -0.34 11.18 -5.03
C ARG A 18 -0.35 9.70 -4.71
N PHE A 19 -0.85 8.85 -5.61
CA PHE A 19 -0.71 7.40 -5.46
C PHE A 19 0.74 6.97 -5.55
N LEU A 20 1.50 7.45 -6.55
CA LEU A 20 2.92 7.13 -6.70
C LEU A 20 3.75 7.61 -5.51
N ALA A 21 3.48 8.83 -5.00
CA ALA A 21 4.10 9.36 -3.81
C ALA A 21 3.85 8.45 -2.59
N ASN A 22 2.61 8.03 -2.35
CA ASN A 22 2.28 7.16 -1.22
C ASN A 22 2.84 5.73 -1.36
N MET A 23 2.85 5.16 -2.57
CA MET A 23 3.55 3.89 -2.84
C MET A 23 5.01 4.00 -2.46
N SER A 24 5.69 5.03 -2.96
CA SER A 24 7.10 5.29 -2.70
C SER A 24 7.33 5.51 -1.20
N ARG A 25 6.49 6.29 -0.53
CA ARG A 25 6.59 6.56 0.91
C ARG A 25 6.52 5.28 1.72
N ARG A 26 5.57 4.41 1.39
CA ARG A 26 5.44 3.11 2.04
C ARG A 26 6.70 2.27 1.85
N VAL A 27 7.24 2.22 0.63
CA VAL A 27 8.48 1.50 0.32
C VAL A 27 9.67 2.03 1.13
N PHE A 28 9.84 3.35 1.22
CA PHE A 28 10.93 3.94 1.99
C PHE A 28 10.76 3.72 3.50
N GLN A 29 9.55 3.81 4.04
CA GLN A 29 9.25 3.52 5.44
C GLN A 29 9.43 2.04 5.82
N ALA A 30 9.40 1.10 4.88
CA ALA A 30 9.67 -0.30 5.17
C ALA A 30 11.11 -0.49 5.68
N GLY A 31 11.26 -0.84 6.96
CA GLY A 31 12.55 -1.06 7.61
C GLY A 31 13.29 0.21 8.04
N LEU A 32 12.65 1.38 8.01
CA LEU A 32 13.24 2.65 8.48
C LEU A 32 12.30 3.36 9.47
N LYS A 33 12.87 4.23 10.30
CA LYS A 33 12.07 5.09 11.18
C LYS A 33 11.20 6.02 10.33
N HIS A 34 9.90 6.04 10.60
CA HIS A 34 8.96 6.85 9.81
C HIS A 34 9.29 8.34 9.86
N GLU A 35 9.73 8.85 11.01
CA GLU A 35 10.15 10.25 11.21
C GLU A 35 11.29 10.65 10.25
N MET A 36 12.35 9.85 10.19
CA MET A 36 13.47 10.08 9.25
C MET A 36 13.02 10.16 7.79
N VAL A 37 12.08 9.30 7.37
CA VAL A 37 11.55 9.34 5.99
C VAL A 37 10.71 10.59 5.79
N ASN A 38 9.93 11.00 6.79
CA ASN A 38 9.07 12.17 6.72
C ASN A 38 9.89 13.47 6.63
N GLU A 39 10.97 13.58 7.40
CA GLU A 39 11.90 14.72 7.36
C GLU A 39 12.51 14.92 5.98
N LYS A 40 12.88 13.83 5.29
CA LYS A 40 13.44 13.88 3.93
C LYS A 40 12.38 13.98 2.83
N TRP A 41 11.09 13.82 3.14
CA TRP A 41 10.04 13.74 2.14
C TRP A 41 9.95 14.96 1.20
N PRO A 42 10.15 16.21 1.65
CA PRO A 42 10.20 17.36 0.75
C PRO A 42 11.29 17.24 -0.34
N ALA A 43 12.45 16.68 -0.02
CA ALA A 43 13.51 16.43 -1.00
C ALA A 43 13.11 15.35 -2.02
N PHE A 44 12.37 14.33 -1.58
CA PHE A 44 11.79 13.34 -2.50
C PHE A 44 10.78 13.97 -3.47
N GLU A 45 9.87 14.83 -2.97
CA GLU A 45 8.93 15.55 -3.83
C GLU A 45 9.68 16.41 -4.87
N LEU A 46 10.81 17.02 -4.54
CA LEU A 46 11.61 17.75 -5.53
C LEU A 46 12.30 16.80 -6.53
N ALA A 47 13.02 15.79 -6.04
CA ALA A 47 13.80 14.86 -6.86
C ALA A 47 12.94 14.11 -7.90
N PHE A 48 11.73 13.72 -7.49
CA PHE A 48 10.79 12.98 -8.33
C PHE A 48 9.74 13.88 -9.02
N ARG A 49 9.96 15.21 -9.05
CA ARG A 49 9.04 16.19 -9.67
C ARG A 49 7.59 16.01 -9.22
N ARG A 50 7.41 16.01 -7.90
CA ARG A 50 6.17 15.73 -7.18
C ARG A 50 5.57 14.37 -7.54
N PHE A 51 6.44 13.40 -7.80
CA PHE A 51 6.07 12.06 -8.26
C PHE A 51 5.23 12.08 -9.53
N ASP A 52 5.55 12.96 -10.48
CA ASP A 52 4.95 12.92 -11.82
C ASP A 52 5.16 11.52 -12.44
N PRO A 53 4.07 10.77 -12.73
CA PRO A 53 4.21 9.38 -13.16
C PRO A 53 4.95 9.25 -14.49
N LEU A 54 4.78 10.19 -15.42
CA LEU A 54 5.42 10.13 -16.73
C LEU A 54 6.93 10.27 -16.58
N TYR A 55 7.39 11.34 -15.94
CA TYR A 55 8.78 11.59 -15.60
C TYR A 55 9.40 10.42 -14.84
N CYS A 56 8.75 9.96 -13.77
CA CYS A 56 9.29 8.87 -12.95
C CYS A 56 9.43 7.57 -13.74
N SER A 57 8.48 7.26 -14.63
CA SER A 57 8.55 6.05 -15.47
C SER A 57 9.67 6.09 -16.52
N MET A 58 10.17 7.29 -16.85
CA MET A 58 11.19 7.53 -17.86
C MET A 58 12.60 7.78 -17.29
N LEU A 59 12.78 7.68 -15.97
CA LEU A 59 14.09 7.87 -15.34
C LEU A 59 15.13 6.92 -15.95
N SER A 60 16.23 7.46 -16.44
CA SER A 60 17.37 6.68 -16.93
C SER A 60 18.16 6.06 -15.77
N ASP A 61 19.10 5.17 -16.08
CA ASP A 61 20.03 4.67 -15.06
C ASP A 61 20.98 5.78 -14.57
N ASP A 62 21.35 6.74 -15.42
CA ASP A 62 22.13 7.92 -15.04
C ASP A 62 21.38 8.81 -14.04
N ASP A 63 20.07 9.01 -14.21
CA ASP A 63 19.24 9.75 -13.25
C ASP A 63 19.24 9.05 -11.88
N ILE A 64 19.13 7.72 -11.88
CA ILE A 64 19.16 6.91 -10.65
C ILE A 64 20.53 7.00 -9.97
N ASP A 65 21.62 7.00 -10.75
CA ASP A 65 22.97 7.16 -10.22
C ASP A 65 23.18 8.55 -9.63
N GLN A 66 22.60 9.61 -10.22
CA GLN A 66 22.59 10.95 -9.62
C GLN A 66 21.84 10.96 -8.28
N PHE A 67 20.67 10.32 -8.21
CA PHE A 67 19.92 10.15 -6.96
C PHE A 67 20.72 9.40 -5.88
N MET A 68 21.50 8.39 -6.28
CA MET A 68 22.40 7.67 -5.36
C MET A 68 23.58 8.49 -4.86
N ARG A 69 23.90 9.63 -5.49
CA ARG A 69 24.93 10.57 -5.04
C ARG A 69 24.37 11.69 -4.15
N SER A 70 23.07 11.95 -4.20
CA SER A 70 22.42 12.99 -3.40
C SER A 70 22.29 12.60 -1.93
N ALA A 71 22.71 13.49 -1.02
CA ALA A 71 22.52 13.32 0.44
C ALA A 71 21.11 13.74 0.92
N GLU A 72 20.36 14.45 0.08
CA GLU A 72 19.05 14.99 0.41
C GLU A 72 18.01 13.88 0.57
N ILE A 73 18.07 12.85 -0.28
CA ILE A 73 17.20 11.68 -0.22
C ILE A 73 17.89 10.46 0.42
N ILE A 74 17.10 9.43 0.70
CA ILE A 74 17.63 8.17 1.24
C ILE A 74 18.25 7.37 0.10
N ARG A 75 19.57 7.22 0.14
CA ARG A 75 20.37 6.47 -0.84
C ARG A 75 20.17 4.96 -0.71
N HIS A 76 19.15 4.44 -1.39
CA HIS A 76 18.86 3.02 -1.43
C HIS A 76 18.46 2.58 -2.84
N LEU A 77 19.40 1.99 -3.58
CA LEU A 77 19.28 1.70 -5.00
C LEU A 77 17.98 0.98 -5.38
N ASN A 78 17.67 -0.14 -4.70
CA ASN A 78 16.47 -0.92 -5.02
C ASN A 78 15.14 -0.20 -4.71
N LYS A 79 15.14 0.74 -3.74
CA LYS A 79 13.95 1.53 -3.41
C LYS A 79 13.79 2.67 -4.42
N ILE A 80 14.87 3.33 -4.83
CA ILE A 80 14.86 4.34 -5.89
C ILE A 80 14.42 3.72 -7.23
N ARG A 81 15.01 2.58 -7.63
CA ARG A 81 14.58 1.82 -8.82
C ARG A 81 13.11 1.43 -8.78
N SER A 82 12.57 1.15 -7.58
CA SER A 82 11.15 0.84 -7.44
C SER A 82 10.23 2.01 -7.80
N VAL A 83 10.66 3.27 -7.63
CA VAL A 83 9.87 4.44 -8.03
C VAL A 83 9.64 4.42 -9.54
N ARG A 84 10.69 4.20 -10.34
CA ARG A 84 10.61 4.07 -11.80
C ARG A 84 9.67 2.95 -12.23
N HIS A 85 9.86 1.75 -11.68
CA HIS A 85 9.02 0.59 -11.99
C HIS A 85 7.55 0.83 -11.61
N ASN A 86 7.31 1.33 -10.41
CA ASN A 86 5.96 1.55 -9.89
C ASN A 86 5.25 2.67 -10.65
N ALA A 87 5.97 3.68 -11.15
CA ALA A 87 5.41 4.70 -12.03
C ALA A 87 4.94 4.10 -13.36
N ALA A 88 5.72 3.21 -13.97
CA ALA A 88 5.32 2.53 -15.20
C ALA A 88 4.07 1.64 -14.98
N TYR A 89 4.08 0.82 -13.93
CA TYR A 89 2.92 -0.01 -13.54
C TYR A 89 1.67 0.84 -13.26
N LEU A 90 1.82 1.92 -12.50
CA LEU A 90 0.71 2.81 -12.16
C LEU A 90 0.11 3.44 -13.41
N ARG A 91 0.95 3.90 -14.35
CA ARG A 91 0.51 4.47 -15.62
C ARG A 91 -0.25 3.47 -16.48
N GLU A 92 0.23 2.23 -16.56
CA GLU A 92 -0.45 1.14 -17.28
C GLU A 92 -1.88 0.95 -16.75
N ARG A 93 -2.02 0.73 -15.44
CA ARG A 93 -3.34 0.58 -14.79
C ARG A 93 -4.20 1.85 -14.93
N SER A 94 -3.59 3.03 -14.85
CA SER A 94 -4.29 4.30 -15.01
C SER A 94 -4.87 4.46 -16.41
N LEU A 95 -4.12 4.11 -17.46
CA LEU A 95 -4.61 4.15 -18.84
C LEU A 95 -5.77 3.18 -19.05
N GLU A 96 -5.68 1.95 -18.53
CA GLU A 96 -6.73 0.93 -18.65
C GLU A 96 -8.03 1.32 -17.95
N HIS A 97 -7.94 1.97 -16.78
CA HIS A 97 -9.09 2.26 -15.92
C HIS A 97 -9.50 3.74 -15.89
N LYS A 98 -8.83 4.61 -16.65
CA LYS A 98 -9.00 6.08 -16.63
C LYS A 98 -8.68 6.70 -15.26
N GLY A 99 -7.55 6.30 -14.69
CA GLY A 99 -7.02 6.75 -13.39
C GLY A 99 -6.64 5.58 -12.47
N TYR A 100 -5.53 5.69 -11.75
CA TYR A 100 -5.14 4.64 -10.79
C TYR A 100 -6.13 4.53 -9.63
N GLY A 101 -6.71 5.67 -9.22
CA GLY A 101 -7.81 5.70 -8.25
C GLY A 101 -9.04 4.93 -8.72
N ALA A 102 -9.36 4.99 -10.02
CA ALA A 102 -10.45 4.21 -10.61
C ALA A 102 -10.16 2.71 -10.54
N PHE A 103 -8.95 2.29 -10.93
CA PHE A 103 -8.49 0.91 -10.83
C PHE A 103 -8.69 0.32 -9.42
N ILE A 104 -8.14 0.94 -8.38
CA ILE A 104 -8.25 0.39 -7.02
C ILE A 104 -9.67 0.52 -6.43
N SER A 105 -10.44 1.54 -6.83
CA SER A 105 -11.82 1.70 -6.35
C SER A 105 -12.73 0.60 -6.88
N GLN A 106 -12.57 0.24 -8.16
CA GLN A 106 -13.37 -0.79 -8.84
C GLN A 106 -12.98 -2.21 -8.45
N TRP A 107 -11.84 -2.41 -7.80
CA TRP A 107 -11.43 -3.72 -7.32
C TRP A 107 -12.48 -4.31 -6.35
N PRO A 108 -12.93 -5.57 -6.55
CA PRO A 108 -13.97 -6.19 -5.74
C PRO A 108 -13.71 -6.07 -4.24
N ALA A 109 -14.71 -5.57 -3.49
CA ALA A 109 -14.57 -5.29 -2.07
C ALA A 109 -14.46 -6.55 -1.19
N ASP A 110 -14.67 -7.73 -1.78
CA ASP A 110 -14.51 -9.06 -1.20
C ASP A 110 -13.20 -9.75 -1.62
N ASP A 111 -12.42 -9.19 -2.54
CA ASP A 111 -11.13 -9.75 -3.00
C ASP A 111 -9.95 -8.83 -2.67
N VAL A 112 -9.89 -8.28 -1.46
CA VAL A 112 -8.79 -7.37 -1.09
C VAL A 112 -7.42 -8.07 -1.08
N VAL A 113 -7.39 -9.38 -0.78
CA VAL A 113 -6.16 -10.21 -0.86
C VAL A 113 -5.70 -10.40 -2.31
N GLY A 114 -6.63 -10.51 -3.27
CA GLY A 114 -6.32 -10.43 -4.69
C GLY A 114 -5.60 -9.14 -5.05
N LEU A 115 -6.08 -7.99 -4.56
CA LEU A 115 -5.42 -6.69 -4.80
C LEU A 115 -4.02 -6.65 -4.18
N TRP A 116 -3.80 -7.24 -3.01
CA TRP A 116 -2.45 -7.33 -2.44
C TRP A 116 -1.51 -8.12 -3.33
N TRP A 117 -2.00 -9.19 -3.95
CA TRP A 117 -1.23 -10.03 -4.85
C TRP A 117 -1.00 -9.42 -6.22
N GLU A 118 -1.94 -8.64 -6.72
CA GLU A 118 -1.73 -7.80 -7.89
C GLU A 118 -0.54 -6.85 -7.65
N LEU A 119 -0.54 -6.14 -6.51
CA LEU A 119 0.59 -5.28 -6.12
C LEU A 119 1.89 -6.05 -5.94
N LYS A 120 1.87 -7.23 -5.30
CA LYS A 120 3.06 -8.07 -5.10
C LYS A 120 3.69 -8.52 -6.43
N LYS A 121 2.86 -8.86 -7.42
CA LYS A 121 3.32 -9.41 -8.70
C LYS A 121 3.84 -8.31 -9.63
N HIS A 122 3.10 -7.20 -9.72
CA HIS A 122 3.30 -6.20 -10.77
C HIS A 122 4.04 -4.96 -10.29
N ALA A 123 3.99 -4.62 -9.00
CA ALA A 123 4.77 -3.53 -8.42
C ALA A 123 6.03 -4.05 -7.68
N LYS A 124 6.98 -3.15 -7.43
CA LYS A 124 8.24 -3.45 -6.71
C LYS A 124 8.19 -2.91 -5.30
N GLN A 125 8.74 -3.68 -4.36
CA GLN A 125 8.78 -3.39 -2.93
C GLN A 125 7.40 -3.30 -2.23
N LEU A 126 6.34 -3.77 -2.90
CA LEU A 126 4.96 -3.78 -2.39
C LEU A 126 4.44 -5.20 -2.07
N GLY A 127 5.33 -6.18 -1.93
CA GLY A 127 4.98 -7.52 -1.46
C GLY A 127 4.75 -7.59 0.07
N GLY A 128 4.16 -8.71 0.52
CA GLY A 128 3.91 -8.96 1.94
C GLY A 128 3.03 -7.86 2.56
N PHE A 129 3.43 -7.37 3.73
CA PHE A 129 2.71 -6.32 4.46
C PHE A 129 2.65 -4.97 3.71
N SER A 130 3.60 -4.69 2.81
CA SER A 130 3.71 -3.37 2.18
C SER A 130 2.53 -3.00 1.28
N GLY A 131 1.99 -3.95 0.51
CA GLY A 131 0.83 -3.71 -0.35
C GLY A 131 -0.41 -3.30 0.45
N ALA A 132 -0.77 -4.09 1.46
CA ALA A 132 -1.90 -3.79 2.34
C ALA A 132 -1.74 -2.45 3.09
N ALA A 133 -0.52 -2.17 3.58
CA ALA A 133 -0.22 -0.91 4.24
C ALA A 133 -0.33 0.30 3.31
N PHE A 134 0.17 0.20 2.06
CA PHE A 134 -0.01 1.24 1.05
C PHE A 134 -1.51 1.52 0.79
N LEU A 135 -2.31 0.47 0.57
CA LEU A 135 -3.75 0.61 0.34
C LEU A 135 -4.44 1.32 1.51
N ARG A 136 -4.07 0.97 2.75
CA ARG A 136 -4.57 1.67 3.95
C ARG A 136 -4.16 3.14 3.97
N MET A 137 -2.92 3.47 3.60
CA MET A 137 -2.42 4.85 3.57
C MET A 137 -3.19 5.73 2.58
N VAL A 138 -3.57 5.17 1.42
CA VAL A 138 -4.33 5.90 0.40
C VAL A 138 -5.86 5.80 0.59
N GLY A 139 -6.30 5.18 1.68
CA GLY A 139 -7.71 5.13 2.06
C GLY A 139 -8.55 4.06 1.37
N LYS A 140 -7.96 3.09 0.65
CA LYS A 140 -8.71 1.90 0.20
C LYS A 140 -9.03 1.03 1.40
N ASP A 141 -10.29 0.59 1.51
CA ASP A 141 -10.68 -0.32 2.61
C ASP A 141 -9.93 -1.65 2.50
N THR A 142 -9.22 -1.99 3.57
CA THR A 142 -8.35 -3.17 3.69
C THR A 142 -8.06 -3.43 5.15
N PHE A 143 -7.72 -4.66 5.50
CA PHE A 143 -7.15 -5.01 6.80
C PHE A 143 -5.61 -5.08 6.75
N LEU A 144 -4.97 -5.08 7.92
CA LEU A 144 -3.52 -5.22 8.05
C LEU A 144 -3.23 -6.44 8.93
N LEU A 145 -2.41 -7.37 8.42
CA LEU A 145 -1.93 -8.52 9.19
C LEU A 145 -0.75 -8.10 10.08
N THR A 146 -1.02 -7.22 11.06
CA THR A 146 -0.05 -6.89 12.11
C THR A 146 0.06 -8.03 13.11
N THR A 147 1.08 -7.99 13.97
CA THR A 147 1.26 -8.98 15.03
C THR A 147 -0.01 -9.17 15.87
N ASP A 148 -0.65 -8.08 16.27
CA ASP A 148 -1.87 -8.14 17.10
C ASP A 148 -3.06 -8.66 16.30
N VAL A 149 -3.25 -8.23 15.05
CA VAL A 149 -4.33 -8.78 14.21
C VAL A 149 -4.16 -10.28 13.99
N ILE A 150 -2.92 -10.75 13.78
CA ILE A 150 -2.63 -12.18 13.63
C ILE A 150 -2.96 -12.94 14.92
N LYS A 151 -2.55 -12.43 16.08
CA LYS A 151 -2.89 -13.05 17.38
C LYS A 151 -4.40 -13.10 17.60
N GLY A 152 -5.12 -12.04 17.23
CA GLY A 152 -6.59 -11.99 17.33
C GLY A 152 -7.24 -13.04 16.44
N LEU A 153 -6.80 -13.14 15.19
CA LEU A 153 -7.24 -14.21 14.27
C LEU A 153 -6.93 -15.61 14.80
N GLN A 154 -5.83 -15.80 15.54
CA GLN A 154 -5.51 -17.08 16.18
C GLN A 154 -6.44 -17.39 17.37
N MET A 155 -6.75 -16.39 18.20
CA MET A 155 -7.69 -16.54 19.32
C MET A 155 -9.11 -16.85 18.86
N GLU A 156 -9.53 -16.26 17.74
CA GLU A 156 -10.82 -16.56 17.08
C GLU A 156 -10.79 -17.88 16.28
N GLY A 157 -9.68 -18.64 16.31
CA GLY A 157 -9.55 -19.93 15.62
C GLY A 157 -9.46 -19.84 14.09
N VAL A 158 -9.36 -18.64 13.51
CA VAL A 158 -9.30 -18.41 12.06
C VAL A 158 -7.96 -18.85 11.48
N LEU A 159 -6.86 -18.57 12.20
CA LEU A 159 -5.50 -18.89 11.76
C LEU A 159 -4.79 -19.75 12.81
N GLN A 160 -3.93 -20.64 12.33
CA GLN A 160 -3.03 -21.41 13.21
C GLN A 160 -1.66 -20.74 13.36
N LYS A 161 -1.23 -20.00 12.32
CA LYS A 161 0.05 -19.31 12.25
C LYS A 161 -0.07 -18.06 11.40
N ALA A 162 0.95 -17.21 11.45
CA ALA A 162 1.05 -16.05 10.57
C ALA A 162 0.91 -16.46 9.08
N PRO A 163 0.06 -15.77 8.29
CA PRO A 163 -0.13 -16.08 6.87
C PRO A 163 1.15 -15.88 6.07
N THR A 164 1.56 -16.89 5.30
CA THR A 164 2.73 -16.79 4.40
C THR A 164 2.38 -16.98 2.92
N SER A 165 1.18 -17.50 2.62
CA SER A 165 0.68 -17.75 1.27
C SER A 165 -0.58 -16.93 0.92
N LYS A 166 -1.02 -16.97 -0.36
CA LYS A 166 -2.33 -16.41 -0.76
C LYS A 166 -3.43 -17.05 0.08
N LYS A 167 -3.43 -18.38 0.10
CA LYS A 167 -4.48 -19.20 0.70
C LYS A 167 -4.66 -18.89 2.17
N ASP A 168 -3.57 -18.71 2.91
CA ASP A 168 -3.63 -18.34 4.33
C ASP A 168 -4.21 -16.93 4.51
N SER A 169 -3.87 -16.01 3.60
CA SER A 169 -4.41 -14.64 3.63
C SER A 169 -5.90 -14.59 3.29
N GLU A 170 -6.37 -15.49 2.40
CA GLU A 170 -7.80 -15.62 2.07
C GLU A 170 -8.62 -16.14 3.25
N LEU A 171 -8.07 -17.02 4.11
CA LEU A 171 -8.77 -17.44 5.33
C LEU A 171 -9.05 -16.24 6.25
N ALA A 172 -8.07 -15.35 6.41
CA ALA A 172 -8.29 -14.10 7.13
C ALA A 172 -9.32 -13.22 6.41
N ASN A 173 -9.24 -13.09 5.08
CA ASN A 173 -10.20 -12.32 4.29
C ASN A 173 -11.65 -12.79 4.54
N LEU A 174 -11.91 -14.09 4.48
CA LEU A 174 -13.24 -14.65 4.74
C LEU A 174 -13.78 -14.28 6.12
N ALA A 175 -12.97 -14.41 7.18
CA ALA A 175 -13.37 -14.00 8.53
C ALA A 175 -13.67 -12.49 8.60
N PHE A 176 -12.82 -11.66 7.99
CA PHE A 176 -13.03 -10.22 7.91
C PHE A 176 -14.31 -9.83 7.16
N LEU A 177 -14.65 -10.55 6.08
CA LEU A 177 -15.88 -10.33 5.33
C LEU A 177 -17.12 -10.73 6.12
N GLN A 178 -17.06 -11.86 6.85
CA GLN A 178 -18.10 -12.27 7.78
C GLN A 178 -18.32 -11.21 8.86
N TRP A 179 -17.26 -10.78 9.54
CA TRP A 179 -17.35 -9.74 10.58
C TRP A 179 -17.84 -8.40 10.04
N ARG A 180 -17.55 -8.06 8.78
CA ARG A 180 -18.13 -6.88 8.11
C ARG A 180 -19.64 -7.01 7.97
N GLN A 181 -20.15 -8.19 7.58
CA GLN A 181 -21.58 -8.41 7.46
C GLN A 181 -22.29 -8.32 8.82
N GLU A 182 -21.69 -8.84 9.87
CA GLU A 182 -22.23 -8.85 11.24
C GLU A 182 -22.19 -7.44 11.88
N SER A 183 -21.03 -6.78 11.83
CA SER A 183 -20.79 -5.51 12.53
C SER A 183 -21.16 -4.25 11.72
N LYS A 184 -21.40 -4.41 10.41
CA LYS A 184 -21.55 -3.31 9.43
C LYS A 184 -20.37 -2.34 9.42
N ARG A 185 -19.16 -2.79 9.79
CA ARG A 185 -17.93 -1.99 9.81
C ARG A 185 -17.04 -2.28 8.60
N SER A 186 -16.28 -1.28 8.20
CA SER A 186 -15.23 -1.44 7.18
C SER A 186 -14.12 -2.38 7.66
N LEU A 187 -13.41 -3.01 6.72
CA LEU A 187 -12.31 -3.94 7.04
C LEU A 187 -11.22 -3.24 7.86
N CYS A 188 -10.96 -1.96 7.57
CA CYS A 188 -9.97 -1.20 8.30
C CYS A 188 -10.34 -0.94 9.76
N GLN A 189 -11.64 -0.76 10.05
CA GLN A 189 -12.15 -0.58 11.40
C GLN A 189 -12.09 -1.88 12.18
N ILE A 190 -12.56 -2.99 11.59
CA ILE A 190 -12.47 -4.34 12.19
C ILE A 190 -11.01 -4.66 12.51
N SER A 191 -10.11 -4.37 11.57
CA SER A 191 -8.67 -4.59 11.73
C SER A 191 -8.10 -3.80 12.91
N LYS A 192 -8.56 -2.56 13.12
CA LYS A 192 -8.12 -1.74 14.25
C LYS A 192 -8.73 -2.20 15.58
N ILE A 193 -9.99 -2.63 15.58
CA ILE A 193 -10.68 -3.15 16.77
C ILE A 193 -10.00 -4.43 17.23
N LEU A 194 -9.77 -5.39 16.33
CA LEU A 194 -9.11 -6.66 16.64
C LEU A 194 -7.68 -6.46 17.16
N ALA A 195 -6.95 -5.44 16.65
CA ALA A 195 -5.64 -5.10 17.19
C ALA A 195 -5.71 -4.51 18.61
N LEU A 196 -6.76 -3.78 18.94
CA LEU A 196 -6.93 -3.12 20.24
C LEU A 196 -7.53 -4.04 21.32
N SER A 197 -8.17 -5.15 20.94
CA SER A 197 -8.74 -6.12 21.89
C SER A 197 -7.70 -7.00 22.58
N LEU A 198 -6.42 -6.85 22.22
CA LEU A 198 -5.29 -7.63 22.74
C LEU A 198 -4.30 -6.79 23.55
N VAL A 199 -4.64 -5.52 23.76
CA VAL A 199 -3.85 -4.56 24.55
C VAL A 199 -4.33 -4.56 25.99
#